data_AF-A0A5C4IN67-F1
#
_entry.id   AF-A0A5C4IN67-F1
#
_cell.length_a   1.000
_cell.length_b   1.000
_cell.length_c   1.000
_cell.angle_alpha   90.00
_cell.angle_beta   90.00
_cell.angle_gamma   90.00
#
_symmetry.space_group_name_H-M   'P 1'
#
loop_
_entity.id
_entity.type
_entity.pdbx_description
1 polymer ?
#
loop_
_entity_poly.entity_id
_entity_poly.type
_entity_poly.pdbx_seq_one_letter_code
_entity_poly.pdbx_strand_id
1 'polypeptide(L)' 'MAVGVFDLFSIGIGPSSSHTVGPMRAAAVFAGELKGLGVLAEVASLRVDLYGSLAATGHGHGTMTAI' A
#
# COMPACT_ATOMS: atom_id res chain seq x y z
N MET A 1 10.03 20.53 9.52
CA MET A 1 10.13 19.33 8.67
C MET A 1 10.68 19.79 7.32
N ALA A 2 11.79 19.23 6.86
CA ALA A 2 12.34 19.56 5.54
C ALA A 2 11.69 18.68 4.48
N VAL A 3 11.38 19.25 3.31
CA VAL A 3 10.89 18.53 2.13
C VAL A 3 11.98 18.60 1.06
N GLY A 4 12.42 17.46 0.55
CA GLY A 4 13.45 17.34 -0.47
C GLY A 4 12.90 17.05 -1.87
N VAL A 5 13.76 17.16 -2.88
CA VAL A 5 13.39 16.89 -4.28
C VAL A 5 12.89 15.44 -4.49
N PHE A 6 13.44 14.48 -3.74
CA PHE A 6 13.05 13.07 -3.83
C PHE A 6 11.71 12.76 -3.15
N ASP A 7 11.20 13.66 -2.30
CA ASP A 7 9.85 13.53 -1.76
C ASP A 7 8.80 13.94 -2.81
N LEU A 8 9.16 14.87 -3.70
CA LEU A 8 8.30 15.37 -4.77
C LEU A 8 8.33 14.46 -5.99
N PHE A 9 9.51 13.94 -6.34
CA PHE A 9 9.73 13.11 -7.53
C PHE A 9 10.18 11.72 -7.10
N SER A 10 9.23 10.79 -7.10
CA SER A 10 9.50 9.38 -6.79
C SER A 10 9.10 8.49 -7.96
N ILE A 11 9.86 7.39 -8.13
CA ILE A 11 9.53 6.36 -9.10
C ILE A 11 8.43 5.47 -8.50
N GLY A 12 7.38 5.22 -9.28
CA GLY A 12 6.25 4.40 -8.88
C GLY A 12 5.50 3.85 -10.09
N ILE A 13 4.44 3.11 -9.82
CA ILE A 13 3.56 2.54 -10.83
C ILE A 13 2.24 3.32 -10.89
N GLY A 14 1.74 3.58 -12.10
CA GLY A 14 0.43 4.19 -12.31
C GLY A 14 -0.73 3.22 -12.04
N PRO A 15 -1.98 3.70 -12.04
CA PRO A 15 -2.39 5.04 -12.48
C PRO A 15 -2.37 6.13 -11.39
N SER A 16 -2.20 5.78 -10.11
CA SER A 16 -2.38 6.75 -9.01
C SER A 16 -1.38 6.58 -7.88
N SER A 17 -0.72 7.68 -7.49
CA SER A 17 0.15 7.67 -6.31
C SER A 17 -0.63 7.37 -5.02
N SER A 18 -1.85 7.88 -4.88
CA SER A 18 -2.65 7.74 -3.66
C SER A 18 -3.45 6.44 -3.59
N HIS A 19 -3.87 5.88 -4.73
CA HIS A 19 -4.73 4.70 -4.79
C HIS A 19 -4.00 3.45 -5.34
N THR A 20 -2.78 3.58 -5.85
CA THR A 20 -1.96 2.46 -6.32
C THR A 20 -0.69 2.36 -5.48
N VAL A 21 0.20 3.36 -5.54
CA VAL A 21 1.50 3.31 -4.86
C VAL A 21 1.36 3.34 -3.34
N GLY A 22 0.48 4.18 -2.81
CA GLY A 22 0.19 4.27 -1.37
C GLY A 22 -0.25 2.93 -0.77
N PRO A 23 -1.33 2.31 -1.28
CA PRO A 23 -1.79 1.00 -0.83
C PRO A 23 -0.74 -0.10 -0.98
N MET A 24 0.01 -0.14 -2.09
CA MET A 24 1.09 -1.11 -2.30
C MET A 24 2.19 -0.97 -1.24
N ARG A 25 2.59 0.26 -0.91
CA ARG A 25 3.57 0.53 0.16
C ARG A 25 3.02 0.11 1.52
N ALA A 26 1.74 0.37 1.80
CA ALA A 26 1.10 -0.05 3.05
C ALA A 26 1.10 -1.58 3.21
N ALA A 27 0.77 -2.32 2.14
CA ALA A 27 0.82 -3.78 2.13
C ALA A 27 2.25 -4.30 2.37
N ALA A 28 3.25 -3.69 1.72
CA ALA A 28 4.66 -4.05 1.91
C ALA A 28 5.16 -3.80 3.34
N VAL A 29 4.76 -2.68 3.97
CA VAL A 29 5.06 -2.38 5.37
C VAL A 29 4.44 -3.43 6.29
N PHE A 30 3.16 -3.74 6.12
CA PHE A 30 2.45 -4.74 6.92
C PHE A 30 3.12 -6.12 6.84
N ALA A 31 3.46 -6.59 5.63
CA ALA A 31 4.17 -7.86 5.45
C ALA A 31 5.57 -7.83 6.09
N GLY A 32 6.27 -6.69 6.02
CA GLY A 32 7.55 -6.48 6.68
C GLY A 32 7.46 -6.54 8.21
N GLU A 33 6.40 -5.99 8.80
CA GLU A 33 6.14 -6.05 10.25
C GLU A 33 5.90 -7.50 10.71
N LEU A 34 5.05 -8.25 10.00
CA LEU A 34 4.82 -9.67 10.29
C LEU A 34 6.11 -10.49 10.23
N LYS A 35 6.98 -10.19 9.26
CA LYS A 35 8.30 -10.81 9.14
C LYS A 35 9.20 -10.44 10.31
N GLY A 36 9.23 -9.16 10.71
CA GLY A 36 10.02 -8.67 11.83
C GLY A 36 9.60 -9.27 13.18
N LEU A 37 8.30 -9.55 13.33
CA LEU A 37 7.73 -10.23 14.49
C LEU A 37 7.97 -11.76 14.47
N GLY A 38 8.48 -12.32 13.37
CA GLY A 38 8.72 -13.76 13.21
C GLY A 38 7.47 -14.61 12.99
N VAL A 39 6.29 -14.00 12.88
CA VAL A 39 4.99 -14.69 12.80
C VAL A 39 4.46 -14.86 11.38
N LEU A 40 5.15 -14.33 10.36
CA LEU A 40 4.70 -14.38 8.96
C LEU A 40 4.38 -15.80 8.49
N ALA A 41 5.16 -16.80 8.91
CA ALA A 41 4.96 -18.19 8.52
C ALA A 41 3.70 -18.83 9.14
N GLU A 42 3.14 -18.23 10.19
CA GLU A 42 1.97 -18.71 10.92
C GLU A 42 0.67 -18.06 10.42
N VAL A 43 0.76 -17.07 9.52
CA VAL A 43 -0.41 -16.35 9.00
C VAL A 43 -1.22 -17.27 8.07
N ALA A 44 -2.39 -17.68 8.55
CA ALA A 44 -3.30 -18.55 7.79
C ALA A 44 -4.23 -17.80 6.82
N SER A 45 -4.49 -16.51 7.07
CA SER A 45 -5.39 -15.70 6.25
C SER A 45 -5.11 -14.21 6.41
N LEU A 46 -5.45 -13.42 5.39
CA LEU A 46 -5.38 -11.97 5.41
C LEU A 46 -6.77 -11.38 5.10
N ARG A 47 -7.09 -10.25 5.74
CA ARG A 47 -8.24 -9.43 5.43
C ARG A 47 -7.79 -8.00 5.18
N VAL A 48 -8.33 -7.39 4.14
CA VAL A 48 -8.10 -5.99 3.79
C VAL A 48 -9.45 -5.34 3.64
N ASP A 49 -9.69 -4.28 4.43
CA ASP A 49 -10.90 -3.46 4.32
C ASP A 49 -10.50 -2.09 3.79
N LEU A 50 -11.15 -1.66 2.69
CA LEU A 50 -10.98 -0.32 2.16
C LEU A 50 -12.10 0.59 2.66
N TYR A 51 -11.77 1.85 2.94
CA TYR A 51 -12.72 2.83 3.47
C TYR A 51 -12.73 4.12 2.63
N GLY A 52 -13.84 4.86 2.71
CA GLY A 52 -13.97 6.20 2.14
C GLY A 52 -13.69 6.27 0.64
N SER A 53 -12.92 7.27 0.22
CA SER A 53 -12.56 7.50 -1.20
C SER A 53 -11.74 6.36 -1.80
N LEU A 54 -10.90 5.69 -0.99
CA LEU A 54 -10.10 4.55 -1.41
C LEU A 54 -11.00 3.37 -1.81
N ALA A 55 -12.05 3.10 -1.02
CA ALA A 55 -13.06 2.11 -1.38
C ALA A 55 -13.88 2.54 -2.60
N ALA A 56 -14.31 3.80 -2.62
CA ALA A 56 -15.21 4.32 -3.65
C ALA A 56 -14.60 4.30 -5.06
N THR A 57 -13.30 4.53 -5.18
CA THR A 57 -12.63 4.66 -6.49
C THR A 57 -11.49 3.67 -6.71
N GLY A 58 -11.19 2.81 -5.73
CA GLY A 58 -10.02 1.94 -5.77
C GLY A 58 -10.01 0.94 -6.93
N HIS A 59 -11.19 0.50 -7.37
CA HIS A 59 -11.30 -0.40 -8.53
C HIS A 59 -10.73 0.23 -9.81
N GLY A 60 -11.12 1.47 -10.13
CA GLY A 60 -10.63 2.20 -11.30
C GLY A 60 -9.15 2.62 -11.21
N HIS A 61 -8.57 2.59 -10.01
CA HIS A 61 -7.18 2.94 -9.76
C HIS A 61 -6.28 1.72 -9.50
N GLY A 62 -6.80 0.51 -9.67
CA GLY A 62 -6.03 -0.72 -9.47
C GLY A 62 -5.63 -1.00 -8.02
N THR A 63 -6.33 -0.43 -7.02
CA THR A 63 -6.00 -0.59 -5.60
C THR A 63 -5.94 -2.05 -5.18
N MET A 64 -6.89 -2.88 -5.65
CA MET A 64 -6.95 -4.30 -5.27
C MET A 64 -5.79 -5.12 -5.84
N THR A 65 -5.26 -4.72 -7.00
CA THR A 65 -4.08 -5.37 -7.61
C THR A 65 -2.79 -4.87 -6.97
N ALA A 66 -2.81 -3.64 -6.46
CA ALA A 66 -1.65 -3.00 -5.86
C ALA A 66 -1.37 -3.50 -4.43
N ILE A 67 -2.42 -3.86 -3.69
CA ILE A 67 -2.36 -4.53 -2.39
C ILE A 67 -2.04 -6.01 -2.58
#